data_AF-A0AAV0EWA0-F1
#
_entry.id   AF-A0AAV0EWA0-F1
#
_cell.length_a   1.000
_cell.length_b   1.000
_cell.length_c   1.000
_cell.angle_alpha   90.00
_cell.angle_beta   90.00
_cell.angle_gamma   90.00
#
_symmetry.space_group_name_H-M   'P 1'
#
loop_
_entity.id
_entity.type
_entity.pdbx_description
1 polymer ?
#
loop_
_entity_poly.entity_id
_entity_poly.type
_entity_poly.pdbx_seq_one_letter_code
_entity_poly.pdbx_strand_id
1 'polypeptide(L)'
;MVFSQIISTTKSYMPKSFTNAFLLPLSPPDDPSEQVELDFSDVFGPLNEQPSIGISESPTVSELVYDDPEVICNRSHSLVGPSSFVSQSLKLGRLTLHETEASVDVLESLTIETIKEDQTIGLEDFEVMKLVGQGAFGKVFQVKKKGTSEIYAMKVMRKDKIMEKNHAEYMKAERDILTKIDHPFVVQLRYSFQTKYRLYLVLDFINGGHLFFQLYRQGLFREDLARIYTAEIVSAVSHLHEKGIMHRDLKPENILLDADGHAMLTDFGLAKQFEADKRSNSMCGTVDYMSPEIILGKGHDKAADWWSVGILLFEMLTGKPPFIGNREKVQQKIIKERIKLPTFLSSEAHSLLKGLLQKDSSKRIGSGPKGSDEIKGHKWFKPINWKKLEAREVQPSFRPEVAGKQCIANFDKCWTDMPLQDSPVSSPNCDLFQGFTYVRPAASFLRRSGSPLG
;
A
#
# COMPACT_ATOMS: atom_id res chain seq x y z
N MET A 1 70.40 51.82 -0.18
CA MET A 1 69.71 53.01 0.35
C MET A 1 70.03 54.15 -0.59
N VAL A 2 69.04 54.66 -1.33
CA VAL A 2 68.90 56.04 -1.87
C VAL A 2 67.69 56.00 -2.80
N PHE A 3 66.75 56.91 -2.53
CA PHE A 3 65.59 57.25 -3.35
C PHE A 3 66.01 57.98 -4.62
N SER A 4 65.34 57.71 -5.74
CA SER A 4 64.78 58.77 -6.62
C SER A 4 64.09 58.20 -7.86
N GLN A 5 62.86 58.65 -8.08
CA GLN A 5 62.07 58.51 -9.30
C GLN A 5 62.74 59.25 -10.47
N ILE A 6 62.54 58.77 -11.71
CA ILE A 6 62.04 59.53 -12.87
C ILE A 6 61.89 58.59 -14.09
N ILE A 7 60.85 58.89 -14.87
CA ILE A 7 60.26 58.26 -16.05
C ILE A 7 61.18 58.34 -17.28
N SER A 8 61.23 57.29 -18.12
CA SER A 8 61.18 57.44 -19.58
C SER A 8 60.90 56.13 -20.32
N THR A 9 59.95 56.23 -21.25
CA THR A 9 59.54 55.31 -22.30
C THR A 9 60.59 55.11 -23.39
N THR A 10 60.73 53.90 -23.97
CA THR A 10 60.37 53.55 -25.37
C THR A 10 60.99 52.22 -25.88
N LYS A 11 60.08 51.36 -26.38
CA LYS A 11 60.13 50.51 -27.60
C LYS A 11 61.41 49.73 -27.99
N SER A 12 61.24 48.41 -28.12
CA SER A 12 61.71 47.64 -29.29
C SER A 12 60.82 46.40 -29.52
N TYR A 13 60.96 45.80 -30.70
CA TYR A 13 59.90 45.19 -31.52
C TYR A 13 59.69 43.67 -31.36
N MET A 14 58.46 43.26 -31.69
CA MET A 14 57.93 41.92 -31.98
C MET A 14 58.64 41.18 -33.16
N PRO A 15 58.43 39.84 -33.31
CA PRO A 15 57.33 39.37 -34.15
C PRO A 15 56.53 38.16 -33.59
N LYS A 16 55.21 38.39 -33.47
CA LYS A 16 54.05 37.57 -33.91
C LYS A 16 54.15 36.03 -33.93
N SER A 17 53.22 35.38 -33.25
CA SER A 17 52.16 34.64 -33.97
C SER A 17 50.81 34.62 -33.23
N PHE A 18 49.82 35.14 -33.95
CA PHE A 18 48.36 34.94 -33.99
C PHE A 18 47.54 34.52 -32.76
N THR A 19 46.74 35.51 -32.35
CA THR A 19 45.45 35.47 -31.63
C THR A 19 44.28 35.06 -32.53
N ASN A 20 43.22 34.53 -31.93
CA ASN A 20 41.84 35.07 -31.95
C ASN A 20 40.88 34.04 -31.32
N ALA A 21 39.86 34.36 -30.52
CA ALA A 21 39.35 35.64 -30.03
C ALA A 21 38.49 35.40 -28.77
N PHE A 22 38.39 36.47 -27.99
CA PHE A 22 37.65 36.69 -26.74
C PHE A 22 36.13 36.45 -26.85
N LEU A 23 35.49 36.15 -25.71
CA LEU A 23 34.61 37.07 -24.98
C LEU A 23 34.10 36.44 -23.67
N LEU A 24 34.42 37.06 -22.53
CA LEU A 24 33.73 36.90 -21.25
C LEU A 24 32.83 38.12 -21.02
N PRO A 25 31.77 37.97 -20.20
CA PRO A 25 31.63 38.90 -19.10
C PRO A 25 31.43 38.19 -17.74
N LEU A 26 32.01 38.81 -16.71
CA LEU A 26 31.97 38.43 -15.29
C LEU A 26 30.57 38.44 -14.66
N SER A 27 30.31 37.54 -13.69
CA SER A 27 29.76 37.75 -12.31
C SER A 27 29.57 36.37 -11.59
N PRO A 28 29.32 36.25 -10.25
CA PRO A 28 30.16 35.63 -9.20
C PRO A 28 29.68 34.21 -8.75
N PRO A 29 30.28 33.55 -7.72
CA PRO A 29 30.30 32.09 -7.61
C PRO A 29 29.18 31.43 -6.76
N ASP A 30 29.00 30.14 -7.03
CA ASP A 30 28.47 29.03 -6.20
C ASP A 30 26.98 28.97 -5.81
N ASP A 31 26.27 28.02 -6.43
CA ASP A 31 25.30 27.12 -5.77
C ASP A 31 25.16 25.82 -6.59
N PRO A 32 25.64 24.63 -6.13
CA PRO A 32 25.34 23.38 -6.80
C PRO A 32 24.06 22.80 -6.20
N SER A 33 22.91 23.35 -6.58
CA SER A 33 21.67 22.58 -6.52
C SER A 33 21.66 21.60 -7.70
N GLU A 34 22.35 20.46 -7.55
CA GLU A 34 22.17 19.34 -8.47
C GLU A 34 20.71 18.87 -8.36
N GLN A 35 19.88 19.36 -9.27
CA GLN A 35 18.60 18.75 -9.60
C GLN A 35 18.90 17.39 -10.22
N VAL A 36 18.93 16.36 -9.37
CA VAL A 36 18.94 14.98 -9.84
C VAL A 36 17.55 14.72 -10.43
N GLU A 37 17.50 14.78 -11.76
CA GLU A 37 16.36 14.36 -12.56
C GLU A 37 16.17 12.84 -12.36
N LEU A 38 15.25 12.48 -11.46
CA LEU A 38 14.93 11.09 -11.17
C LEU A 38 14.14 10.50 -12.35
N ASP A 39 14.84 9.76 -13.21
CA ASP A 39 14.21 8.94 -14.23
C ASP A 39 13.58 7.69 -13.57
N PHE A 40 12.25 7.65 -13.57
CA PHE A 40 11.45 6.59 -12.93
C PHE A 40 11.43 5.28 -13.72
N SER A 41 12.12 5.21 -14.87
CA SER A 41 12.39 3.95 -15.57
C SER A 41 13.23 2.98 -14.72
N ASP A 42 14.08 3.51 -13.83
CA ASP A 42 14.90 2.72 -12.88
C ASP A 42 14.12 2.13 -11.70
N VAL A 43 12.92 2.67 -11.39
CA VAL A 43 12.05 2.17 -10.32
C VAL A 43 11.12 1.04 -10.80
N PHE A 44 10.75 1.07 -12.09
CA PHE A 44 9.68 0.21 -12.62
C PHE A 44 10.09 -0.68 -13.81
N GLY A 45 11.32 -0.57 -14.32
CA GLY A 45 11.82 -1.36 -15.45
C GLY A 45 11.29 -0.89 -16.82
N PRO A 46 12.00 -1.16 -17.93
CA PRO A 46 11.56 -0.72 -19.26
C PRO A 46 10.40 -1.57 -19.79
N LEU A 47 9.50 -0.92 -20.54
CA LEU A 47 8.39 -1.54 -21.26
C LEU A 47 8.92 -2.24 -22.52
N ASN A 48 8.58 -3.52 -22.71
CA ASN A 48 8.85 -4.24 -23.95
C ASN A 48 8.00 -3.63 -25.09
N GLU A 49 8.66 -3.09 -26.12
CA GLU A 49 8.06 -2.85 -27.43
C GLU A 49 7.94 -4.18 -28.19
N GLN A 50 6.77 -4.43 -28.79
CA GLN A 50 6.62 -5.47 -29.82
C GLN A 50 5.67 -5.01 -30.94
N PRO A 51 5.82 -5.60 -32.14
CA PRO A 51 5.94 -4.87 -33.39
C PRO A 51 4.61 -4.62 -34.11
N SER A 52 4.64 -3.60 -34.96
CA SER A 52 3.59 -3.19 -35.90
C SER A 52 3.28 -4.26 -36.94
N ILE A 53 2.00 -4.63 -37.05
CA ILE A 53 1.42 -5.26 -38.24
C ILE A 53 0.22 -4.42 -38.66
N GLY A 54 0.29 -3.83 -39.85
CA GLY A 54 -0.82 -3.11 -40.47
C GLY A 54 -1.75 -4.07 -41.25
N ILE A 55 -2.96 -3.60 -41.56
CA ILE A 55 -3.65 -3.71 -42.86
C ILE A 55 -5.01 -2.95 -42.81
N SER A 56 -5.14 -2.00 -43.74
CA SER A 56 -6.26 -1.53 -44.58
C SER A 56 -7.76 -1.53 -44.15
N GLU A 57 -8.38 -0.35 -44.39
CA GLU A 57 -9.79 0.04 -44.62
C GLU A 57 -10.58 -0.85 -45.62
N SER A 58 -11.93 -0.93 -45.76
CA SER A 58 -13.21 -0.38 -45.21
C SER A 58 -14.42 -1.14 -45.91
N PRO A 59 -15.70 -0.68 -45.95
CA PRO A 59 -16.82 -0.86 -45.00
C PRO A 59 -18.08 -1.57 -45.58
N THR A 60 -19.10 -1.93 -44.76
CA THR A 60 -20.58 -1.71 -44.95
C THR A 60 -21.52 -2.47 -43.97
N VAL A 61 -22.37 -1.69 -43.27
CA VAL A 61 -23.83 -1.80 -42.94
C VAL A 61 -24.46 -2.97 -42.11
N SER A 62 -25.00 -2.55 -40.95
CA SER A 62 -26.20 -2.97 -40.16
C SER A 62 -26.47 -4.43 -39.74
N GLU A 63 -26.39 -4.69 -38.42
CA GLU A 63 -27.46 -5.38 -37.66
C GLU A 63 -27.32 -5.11 -36.14
N LEU A 64 -28.45 -4.94 -35.46
CA LEU A 64 -28.54 -4.68 -34.02
C LEU A 64 -28.34 -5.99 -33.23
N VAL A 65 -27.15 -6.21 -32.70
CA VAL A 65 -26.86 -7.26 -31.72
C VAL A 65 -26.16 -6.60 -30.52
N TYR A 66 -26.64 -6.90 -29.31
CA TYR A 66 -25.94 -6.52 -28.08
C TYR A 66 -24.63 -7.31 -28.04
N ASP A 67 -23.53 -6.67 -28.45
CA ASP A 67 -22.19 -7.19 -28.23
C ASP A 67 -21.81 -6.99 -26.75
N ASP A 68 -21.49 -8.09 -26.08
CA ASP A 68 -20.75 -8.06 -24.82
C ASP A 68 -19.47 -7.23 -25.02
N PRO A 69 -19.13 -6.29 -24.13
CA PRO A 69 -18.00 -5.41 -24.35
C PRO A 69 -16.71 -6.21 -24.49
N GLU A 70 -15.95 -5.92 -25.56
CA GLU A 70 -14.60 -6.42 -25.80
C GLU A 70 -13.77 -6.36 -24.52
N VAL A 71 -13.33 -7.53 -24.06
CA VAL A 71 -12.39 -7.68 -22.96
C VAL A 71 -11.04 -7.16 -23.42
N ILE A 72 -10.81 -5.86 -23.24
CA ILE A 72 -9.48 -5.26 -23.35
C ILE A 72 -8.70 -5.64 -22.09
N CYS A 73 -8.15 -6.85 -22.10
CA CYS A 73 -7.07 -7.25 -21.21
C CYS A 73 -5.82 -6.47 -21.60
N ASN A 74 -5.54 -5.35 -20.93
CA ASN A 74 -4.18 -4.83 -20.73
C ASN A 74 -4.16 -3.72 -19.67
N ARG A 75 -4.15 -4.12 -18.40
CA ARG A 75 -3.57 -3.37 -17.28
C ARG A 75 -2.91 -4.35 -16.31
N SER A 76 -1.76 -4.87 -16.72
CA SER A 76 -0.96 -5.80 -15.92
C SER A 76 0.29 -5.10 -15.39
N HIS A 77 0.18 -4.54 -14.18
CA HIS A 77 1.28 -4.45 -13.21
C HIS A 77 0.63 -4.46 -11.81
N SER A 78 -0.08 -5.55 -11.49
CA SER A 78 -0.64 -5.77 -10.17
C SER A 78 -0.35 -7.19 -9.69
N LEU A 79 -0.14 -7.26 -8.38
CA LEU A 79 0.10 -8.43 -7.57
C LEU A 79 -1.18 -9.27 -7.54
N VAL A 80 -1.23 -10.45 -8.16
CA VAL A 80 -2.30 -11.43 -7.88
C VAL A 80 -3.62 -11.07 -8.62
N GLY A 81 -3.79 -11.47 -9.88
CA GLY A 81 -5.00 -11.22 -10.68
C GLY A 81 -5.31 -12.36 -11.67
N PRO A 82 -6.51 -12.98 -11.62
CA PRO A 82 -6.79 -14.20 -12.39
C PRO A 82 -7.15 -13.90 -13.85
N SER A 83 -6.61 -14.72 -14.76
CA SER A 83 -7.11 -14.90 -16.12
C SER A 83 -7.96 -16.18 -16.16
N SER A 84 -9.14 -16.09 -16.75
CA SER A 84 -10.15 -17.15 -16.75
C SER A 84 -9.90 -18.19 -17.83
N PHE A 85 -9.75 -19.47 -17.46
CA PHE A 85 -10.15 -20.59 -18.31
C PHE A 85 -10.84 -21.68 -17.50
N VAL A 86 -12.02 -22.05 -17.99
CA VAL A 86 -12.90 -23.10 -17.49
C VAL A 86 -12.41 -24.46 -18.01
N SER A 87 -12.35 -25.46 -17.14
CA SER A 87 -12.72 -26.84 -17.53
C SER A 87 -12.94 -27.72 -16.30
N GLN A 88 -13.91 -28.60 -16.47
CA GLN A 88 -14.61 -29.44 -15.50
C GLN A 88 -13.80 -30.65 -14.99
N SER A 89 -14.41 -31.31 -14.00
CA SER A 89 -14.26 -32.72 -13.57
C SER A 89 -13.39 -32.88 -12.31
N LEU A 90 -13.77 -33.62 -11.25
CA LEU A 90 -14.27 -35.01 -11.21
C LEU A 90 -15.03 -35.34 -9.92
N LYS A 91 -15.75 -36.48 -9.99
CA LYS A 91 -16.46 -37.21 -8.93
C LYS A 91 -15.55 -37.65 -7.77
N LEU A 92 -16.15 -37.66 -6.59
CA LEU A 92 -15.62 -38.07 -5.30
C LEU A 92 -15.85 -39.58 -5.03
N GLY A 93 -14.83 -40.23 -4.46
CA GLY A 93 -14.90 -41.48 -3.69
C GLY A 93 -13.55 -41.58 -2.95
N ARG A 94 -13.42 -41.94 -1.68
CA ARG A 94 -14.24 -42.80 -0.81
C ARG A 94 -13.72 -42.59 0.62
N LEU A 95 -14.63 -42.53 1.59
CA LEU A 95 -14.35 -42.45 3.04
C LEU A 95 -13.96 -43.83 3.59
N THR A 96 -13.07 -43.85 4.59
CA THR A 96 -13.13 -44.80 5.72
C THR A 96 -12.58 -44.14 6.99
N LEU A 97 -13.44 -44.07 8.00
CA LEU A 97 -13.15 -43.79 9.40
C LEU A 97 -12.65 -45.07 10.09
N HIS A 98 -11.79 -44.92 11.09
CA HIS A 98 -11.78 -45.79 12.26
C HIS A 98 -11.31 -44.99 13.49
N GLU A 99 -12.22 -44.87 14.45
CA GLU A 99 -11.95 -44.52 15.85
C GLU A 99 -11.37 -45.75 16.58
N THR A 100 -10.60 -45.51 17.66
CA THR A 100 -10.90 -46.00 19.03
C THR A 100 -9.80 -45.57 20.01
N GLU A 101 -10.23 -44.84 21.06
CA GLU A 101 -9.99 -45.09 22.51
C GLU A 101 -8.54 -45.22 23.06
N ALA A 102 -8.19 -44.89 24.31
CA ALA A 102 -8.74 -44.09 25.41
C ALA A 102 -7.66 -44.11 26.54
N SER A 103 -7.59 -43.03 27.35
CA SER A 103 -7.09 -42.98 28.75
C SER A 103 -5.56 -43.21 28.98
N VAL A 104 -4.84 -42.73 30.00
CA VAL A 104 -5.04 -42.10 31.32
C VAL A 104 -3.72 -41.34 31.63
N ASP A 105 -3.77 -40.13 32.19
CA ASP A 105 -2.97 -39.72 33.38
C ASP A 105 -3.16 -38.23 33.66
N VAL A 106 -3.97 -37.97 34.68
CA VAL A 106 -4.22 -36.65 35.27
C VAL A 106 -3.52 -36.66 36.62
N LEU A 107 -2.72 -35.62 36.83
CA LEU A 107 -2.35 -34.97 38.09
C LEU A 107 -0.84 -34.94 38.34
N GLU A 108 -0.18 -33.87 37.89
CA GLU A 108 0.73 -33.17 38.81
C GLU A 108 0.95 -31.70 38.43
N SER A 109 0.78 -30.87 39.45
CA SER A 109 1.43 -29.57 39.66
C SER A 109 1.15 -28.42 38.68
N LEU A 110 0.21 -27.58 39.13
CA LEU A 110 0.25 -26.13 39.01
C LEU A 110 1.65 -25.58 39.36
N THR A 111 2.46 -25.28 38.34
CA THR A 111 3.56 -24.33 38.46
C THR A 111 3.22 -23.12 37.59
N ILE A 112 2.77 -22.07 38.27
CA ILE A 112 2.86 -20.70 37.75
C ILE A 112 4.35 -20.37 37.73
N GLU A 113 5.04 -20.78 36.66
CA GLU A 113 6.36 -20.25 36.37
C GLU A 113 6.24 -19.08 35.41
N THR A 114 6.50 -17.94 36.02
CA THR A 114 6.63 -16.63 35.40
C THR A 114 7.90 -16.62 34.54
N ILE A 115 7.88 -17.31 33.40
CA ILE A 115 8.98 -17.26 32.44
C ILE A 115 8.72 -16.08 31.50
N LYS A 116 9.21 -14.91 31.88
CA LYS A 116 9.62 -13.89 30.90
C LYS A 116 10.94 -14.36 30.27
N GLU A 117 10.86 -15.40 29.46
CA GLU A 117 11.91 -15.63 28.46
C GLU A 117 11.74 -14.53 27.43
N ASP A 118 12.83 -13.81 27.19
CA ASP A 118 13.00 -12.99 26.00
C ASP A 118 12.99 -13.97 24.81
N GLN A 119 11.79 -14.43 24.41
CA GLN A 119 11.63 -15.41 23.33
C GLN A 119 12.17 -14.78 22.06
N THR A 120 13.38 -15.17 21.71
CA THR A 120 14.01 -14.83 20.44
C THR A 120 13.22 -15.55 19.35
N ILE A 121 12.22 -14.86 18.78
CA ILE A 121 11.43 -15.43 17.70
C ILE A 121 12.23 -15.43 16.40
N GLY A 122 12.29 -16.59 15.75
CA GLY A 122 13.09 -16.85 14.56
C GLY A 122 12.30 -17.46 13.42
N LEU A 123 12.99 -17.87 12.36
CA LEU A 123 12.37 -18.51 11.19
C LEU A 123 11.91 -19.94 11.53
N GLU A 124 12.66 -20.60 12.41
CA GLU A 124 12.44 -21.93 12.94
C GLU A 124 11.10 -22.08 13.69
N ASP A 125 10.52 -20.98 14.15
CA ASP A 125 9.21 -20.95 14.83
C ASP A 125 8.03 -21.00 13.85
N PHE A 126 8.29 -20.94 12.54
CA PHE A 126 7.26 -20.91 11.51
C PHE A 126 7.42 -22.05 10.52
N GLU A 127 6.29 -22.64 10.14
CA GLU A 127 6.17 -23.58 9.03
C GLU A 127 5.70 -22.81 7.79
N VAL A 128 6.52 -22.78 6.74
CA VAL A 128 6.19 -22.10 5.48
C VAL A 128 5.27 -22.98 4.66
N MET A 129 4.11 -22.45 4.26
CA MET A 129 3.07 -23.21 3.58
C MET A 129 3.00 -22.90 2.08
N LYS A 130 2.71 -21.64 1.73
CA LYS A 130 2.43 -21.23 0.34
C LYS A 130 2.99 -19.84 0.06
N LEU A 131 3.46 -19.62 -1.17
CA LEU A 131 3.71 -18.28 -1.66
C LEU A 131 2.36 -17.64 -2.00
N VAL A 132 2.08 -16.45 -1.45
CA VAL A 132 0.80 -15.76 -1.64
C VAL A 132 0.96 -14.41 -2.35
N GLY A 133 2.19 -13.94 -2.54
CA GLY A 133 2.48 -12.77 -3.35
C GLY A 133 3.98 -12.47 -3.46
N GLN A 134 4.34 -11.56 -4.35
CA GLN A 134 5.72 -11.13 -4.57
C GLN A 134 5.80 -9.63 -4.86
N GLY A 135 6.45 -8.86 -3.99
CA GLY A 135 6.68 -7.44 -4.16
C GLY A 135 8.07 -7.09 -4.70
N ALA A 136 8.34 -5.79 -4.84
CA ALA A 136 9.59 -5.26 -5.40
C ALA A 136 10.86 -5.64 -4.60
N PHE A 137 10.73 -5.88 -3.30
CA PHE A 137 11.86 -6.17 -2.40
C PHE A 137 11.84 -7.59 -1.82
N GLY A 138 10.83 -8.39 -2.15
CA GLY A 138 10.59 -9.61 -1.40
C GLY A 138 9.37 -10.44 -1.80
N LYS A 139 9.18 -11.53 -1.09
CA LYS A 139 8.07 -12.48 -1.26
C LYS A 139 7.21 -12.51 -0.01
N VAL A 140 5.92 -12.77 -0.16
CA VAL A 140 4.98 -12.93 0.96
C VAL A 140 4.53 -14.37 1.00
N PHE A 141 4.78 -15.03 2.13
CA PHE A 141 4.41 -16.42 2.34
C PHE A 141 3.30 -16.54 3.37
N GLN A 142 2.35 -17.43 3.14
CA GLN A 142 1.50 -17.97 4.19
C GLN A 142 2.37 -18.88 5.07
N VAL A 143 2.34 -18.62 6.38
CA VAL A 143 3.09 -19.40 7.37
C VAL A 143 2.18 -19.79 8.53
N LYS A 144 2.47 -20.92 9.17
CA LYS A 144 1.83 -21.35 10.41
C LYS A 144 2.83 -21.25 11.54
N LYS A 145 2.47 -20.64 12.67
CA LYS A 145 3.34 -20.64 13.84
C LYS A 145 3.36 -22.04 14.45
N LYS A 146 4.55 -22.59 14.69
CA LYS A 146 4.71 -23.92 15.30
C LYS A 146 4.15 -23.92 16.72
N GLY A 147 3.55 -25.05 17.09
CA GLY A 147 2.85 -25.18 18.37
C GLY A 147 1.48 -24.50 18.44
N THR A 148 1.06 -23.73 17.41
CA THR A 148 -0.28 -23.15 17.35
C THR A 148 -0.98 -23.49 16.03
N SER A 149 -2.29 -23.21 15.95
CA SER A 149 -3.06 -23.28 14.70
C SER A 149 -3.15 -21.91 14.01
N GLU A 150 -2.30 -20.96 14.38
CA GLU A 150 -2.36 -19.59 13.89
C GLU A 150 -1.63 -19.44 12.57
N ILE A 151 -2.26 -18.73 11.64
CA ILE A 151 -1.77 -18.49 10.28
C ILE A 151 -1.43 -17.02 10.14
N TYR A 152 -0.28 -16.76 9.53
CA TYR A 152 0.27 -15.42 9.33
C TYR A 152 0.73 -15.22 7.88
N ALA A 153 0.85 -13.96 7.49
CA ALA A 153 1.54 -13.56 6.27
C ALA A 153 2.97 -13.12 6.63
N MET A 154 3.98 -13.85 6.15
CA MET A 154 5.40 -13.52 6.34
C MET A 154 5.95 -12.83 5.10
N LYS A 155 6.17 -11.53 5.19
CA LYS A 155 6.86 -10.72 4.16
C LYS A 155 8.37 -10.86 4.38
N VAL A 156 9.04 -11.50 3.43
CA VAL A 156 10.47 -11.81 3.43
C VAL A 156 11.18 -10.89 2.45
N MET A 157 12.06 -10.02 2.94
CA MET A 157 12.74 -9.01 2.14
C MET A 157 14.25 -9.20 2.18
N ARG A 158 14.93 -9.02 1.05
CA ARG A 158 16.38 -9.24 0.96
C ARG A 158 17.16 -7.97 1.29
N LYS A 159 18.16 -8.08 2.18
CA LYS A 159 18.99 -6.94 2.61
C LYS A 159 19.82 -6.35 1.47
N ASP A 160 20.35 -7.19 0.59
CA ASP A 160 21.11 -6.74 -0.59
C ASP A 160 20.27 -5.83 -1.51
N LYS A 161 19.05 -6.24 -1.85
CA LYS A 161 18.12 -5.44 -2.67
C LYS A 161 17.64 -4.16 -2.01
N ILE A 162 17.48 -4.17 -0.69
CA ILE A 162 17.13 -2.97 0.08
C ILE A 162 18.29 -1.97 0.05
N MET A 163 19.53 -2.46 0.22
CA MET A 163 20.72 -1.62 0.24
C MET A 163 21.10 -1.08 -1.14
N GLU A 164 21.01 -1.89 -2.19
CA GLU A 164 21.21 -1.47 -3.59
C GLU A 164 20.32 -0.27 -3.94
N LYS A 165 19.08 -0.24 -3.41
CA LYS A 165 18.11 0.83 -3.65
C LYS A 165 18.13 1.95 -2.61
N ASN A 166 19.08 1.93 -1.67
CA ASN A 166 19.17 2.88 -0.56
C ASN A 166 17.88 3.02 0.27
N HIS A 167 17.16 1.91 0.50
CA HIS A 167 15.85 1.88 1.15
C HIS A 167 15.88 1.43 2.63
N ALA A 168 17.05 1.34 3.25
CA ALA A 168 17.20 0.81 4.61
C ALA A 168 16.38 1.60 5.65
N GLU A 169 16.37 2.93 5.55
CA GLU A 169 15.62 3.81 6.46
C GLU A 169 14.11 3.65 6.27
N TYR A 170 13.63 3.55 5.02
CA TYR A 170 12.21 3.32 4.74
C TYR A 170 11.72 1.99 5.36
N MET A 171 12.51 0.92 5.28
CA MET A 171 12.14 -0.38 5.87
C MET A 171 12.09 -0.34 7.40
N LYS A 172 12.99 0.42 8.05
CA LYS A 172 12.92 0.65 9.49
C LYS A 172 11.67 1.47 9.86
N ALA A 173 11.41 2.53 9.11
CA ALA A 173 10.25 3.39 9.31
C ALA A 173 8.94 2.62 9.13
N GLU A 174 8.81 1.77 8.10
CA GLU A 174 7.65 0.89 7.88
C GLU A 174 7.41 0.01 9.11
N ARG A 175 8.47 -0.68 9.58
CA ARG A 175 8.39 -1.51 10.79
C ARG A 175 7.98 -0.68 12.01
N ASP A 176 8.62 0.45 12.26
CA ASP A 176 8.33 1.30 13.42
C ASP A 176 6.90 1.85 13.40
N ILE A 177 6.39 2.24 12.22
CA ILE A 177 5.00 2.63 12.02
C ILE A 177 4.05 1.47 12.38
N LEU A 178 4.32 0.28 11.84
CA LEU A 178 3.51 -0.92 12.09
C LEU A 178 3.47 -1.33 13.57
N THR A 179 4.54 -1.10 14.33
CA THR A 179 4.55 -1.37 15.80
C THR A 179 3.67 -0.40 16.59
N LYS A 180 3.47 0.82 16.09
CA LYS A 180 2.65 1.85 16.74
C LYS A 180 1.18 1.70 16.43
N ILE A 181 0.80 0.99 15.37
CA ILE A 181 -0.59 0.84 14.94
C ILE A 181 -1.25 -0.33 15.69
N ASP A 182 -2.50 -0.10 16.09
CA ASP A 182 -3.37 -1.08 16.74
C ASP A 182 -4.82 -0.66 16.47
N HIS A 183 -5.48 -1.32 15.51
CA HIS A 183 -6.79 -0.91 14.99
C HIS A 183 -7.50 -2.09 14.31
N PRO A 184 -8.83 -2.28 14.50
CA PRO A 184 -9.58 -3.42 13.96
C PRO A 184 -9.58 -3.53 12.43
N PHE A 185 -9.42 -2.40 11.72
CA PHE A 185 -9.45 -2.30 10.25
C PHE A 185 -8.07 -2.08 9.62
N VAL A 186 -7.00 -2.40 10.36
CA VAL A 186 -5.62 -2.35 9.86
C VAL A 186 -4.94 -3.68 10.11
N VAL A 187 -4.24 -4.21 9.10
CA VAL A 187 -3.45 -5.44 9.23
C VAL A 187 -2.34 -5.25 10.28
N GLN A 188 -2.32 -6.09 11.31
CA GLN A 188 -1.39 -5.94 12.42
C GLN A 188 -0.08 -6.66 12.18
N LEU A 189 1.04 -5.99 12.50
CA LEU A 189 2.36 -6.63 12.60
C LEU A 189 2.45 -7.40 13.93
N ARG A 190 2.60 -8.72 13.87
CA ARG A 190 2.69 -9.60 15.03
C ARG A 190 4.12 -9.79 15.48
N TYR A 191 5.02 -10.00 14.52
CA TYR A 191 6.44 -10.21 14.79
C TYR A 191 7.27 -9.53 13.71
N SER A 192 8.46 -9.07 14.07
CA SER A 192 9.52 -8.81 13.10
C SER A 192 10.84 -9.35 13.61
N PHE A 193 11.66 -9.84 12.70
CA PHE A 193 12.99 -10.37 13.01
C PHE A 193 13.86 -10.30 11.75
N GLN A 194 15.13 -10.65 11.89
CA GLN A 194 16.08 -10.60 10.78
C GLN A 194 17.06 -11.76 10.86
N THR A 195 17.61 -12.11 9.71
CA THR A 195 18.79 -12.97 9.61
C THR A 195 19.96 -12.17 9.03
N LYS A 196 21.09 -12.84 8.81
CA LYS A 196 22.24 -12.25 8.11
C LYS A 196 21.87 -11.67 6.74
N TYR A 197 20.88 -12.25 6.05
CA TYR A 197 20.58 -11.92 4.65
C TYR A 197 19.23 -11.24 4.43
N ARG A 198 18.28 -11.39 5.37
CA ARG A 198 16.87 -11.06 5.14
C ARG A 198 16.22 -10.36 6.34
N LEU A 199 15.19 -9.58 6.06
CA LEU A 199 14.27 -9.00 7.03
C LEU A 199 12.91 -9.68 6.91
N TYR A 200 12.24 -9.87 8.04
CA TYR A 200 10.97 -10.57 8.15
C TYR A 200 9.95 -9.70 8.88
N LEU A 201 8.81 -9.48 8.25
CA LEU A 201 7.62 -8.93 8.89
C LEU A 201 6.54 -10.01 8.88
N VAL A 202 6.04 -10.39 10.06
CA VAL A 202 4.98 -11.38 10.22
C VAL A 202 3.70 -10.64 10.59
N LEU A 203 2.75 -10.63 9.67
CA LEU A 203 1.50 -9.88 9.76
C LEU A 203 0.29 -10.83 9.87
N ASP A 204 -0.85 -10.28 10.29
CA ASP A 204 -2.13 -11.00 10.21
C ASP A 204 -2.41 -11.50 8.79
N PHE A 205 -2.81 -12.76 8.67
CA PHE A 205 -3.17 -13.35 7.38
C PHE A 205 -4.62 -13.03 7.04
N ILE A 206 -4.84 -12.23 5.98
CA ILE A 206 -6.16 -11.82 5.50
C ILE A 206 -6.47 -12.57 4.21
N ASN A 207 -7.54 -13.38 4.22
CA ASN A 207 -7.79 -14.38 3.18
C ASN A 207 -9.11 -14.22 2.40
N GLY A 208 -9.80 -13.09 2.56
CA GLY A 208 -10.98 -12.74 1.77
C GLY A 208 -10.65 -12.10 0.40
N GLY A 209 -9.37 -11.88 0.10
CA GLY A 209 -8.92 -11.30 -1.16
C GLY A 209 -9.00 -9.77 -1.20
N HIS A 210 -8.85 -9.18 -2.39
CA HIS A 210 -8.92 -7.74 -2.57
C HIS A 210 -10.37 -7.24 -2.66
N LEU A 211 -10.68 -6.13 -2.00
CA LEU A 211 -12.01 -5.50 -2.06
C LEU A 211 -12.43 -5.20 -3.51
N PHE A 212 -11.49 -4.73 -4.32
CA PHE A 212 -11.79 -4.30 -5.69
C PHE A 212 -11.86 -5.44 -6.70
N PHE A 213 -11.33 -6.62 -6.39
CA PHE A 213 -11.67 -7.82 -7.14
C PHE A 213 -13.18 -8.10 -7.04
N GLN A 214 -13.75 -7.91 -5.85
CA GLN A 214 -15.18 -8.03 -5.66
C GLN A 214 -15.96 -6.90 -6.36
N LEU A 215 -15.46 -5.67 -6.32
CA LEU A 215 -16.04 -4.55 -7.07
C LEU A 215 -16.10 -4.87 -8.57
N TYR A 216 -15.00 -5.37 -9.15
CA TYR A 216 -14.93 -5.75 -10.56
C TYR A 216 -15.97 -6.83 -10.92
N ARG A 217 -16.13 -7.84 -10.06
CA ARG A 217 -17.16 -8.89 -10.27
C ARG A 217 -18.60 -8.37 -10.17
N GLN A 218 -18.86 -7.37 -9.33
CA GLN A 218 -20.20 -6.80 -9.15
C GLN A 218 -20.49 -5.61 -10.06
N GLY A 219 -19.46 -5.04 -10.70
CA GLY A 219 -19.52 -3.80 -11.46
C GLY A 219 -19.46 -2.56 -10.56
N LEU A 220 -20.41 -2.41 -9.64
CA LEU A 220 -20.44 -1.34 -8.64
C LEU A 220 -21.06 -1.81 -7.34
N PHE A 221 -20.77 -1.13 -6.23
CA PHE A 221 -21.42 -1.36 -4.95
C PHE A 221 -22.62 -0.46 -4.75
N ARG A 222 -23.64 -1.03 -4.10
CA ARG A 222 -24.77 -0.26 -3.57
C ARG A 222 -24.26 0.67 -2.46
N GLU A 223 -24.92 1.82 -2.29
CA GLU A 223 -24.49 2.83 -1.34
C GLU A 223 -24.45 2.35 0.12
N ASP A 224 -25.30 1.39 0.51
CA ASP A 224 -25.27 0.74 1.83
C ASP A 224 -23.95 -0.01 2.09
N LEU A 225 -23.54 -0.86 1.16
CA LEU A 225 -22.28 -1.60 1.27
C LEU A 225 -21.07 -0.66 1.17
N ALA A 226 -21.07 0.25 0.19
CA ALA A 226 -20.00 1.24 0.03
C ALA A 226 -19.83 2.13 1.27
N ARG A 227 -20.93 2.42 1.98
CA ARG A 227 -20.91 3.18 3.25
C ARG A 227 -20.21 2.45 4.37
N ILE A 228 -20.43 1.14 4.51
CA ILE A 228 -19.74 0.35 5.54
C ILE A 228 -18.25 0.34 5.24
N TYR A 229 -17.84 -0.04 4.03
CA TYR A 229 -16.41 -0.07 3.66
C TYR A 229 -15.73 1.30 3.79
N THR A 230 -16.40 2.37 3.33
CA THR A 230 -15.84 3.72 3.47
C THR A 230 -15.74 4.13 4.93
N ALA A 231 -16.69 3.73 5.79
CA ALA A 231 -16.62 4.00 7.22
C ALA A 231 -15.44 3.25 7.88
N GLU A 232 -15.20 1.99 7.52
CA GLU A 232 -14.06 1.21 8.01
C GLU A 232 -12.72 1.83 7.59
N ILE A 233 -12.61 2.22 6.31
CA ILE A 233 -11.44 2.92 5.77
C ILE A 233 -11.24 4.27 6.48
N VAL A 234 -12.30 5.07 6.65
CA VAL A 234 -12.23 6.35 7.37
C VAL A 234 -11.81 6.14 8.82
N SER A 235 -12.34 5.13 9.51
CA SER A 235 -11.95 4.78 10.88
C SER A 235 -10.46 4.43 10.96
N ALA A 236 -9.96 3.56 10.07
CA ALA A 236 -8.54 3.21 9.98
C ALA A 236 -7.65 4.43 9.71
N VAL A 237 -7.97 5.25 8.70
CA VAL A 237 -7.18 6.43 8.34
C VAL A 237 -7.19 7.47 9.46
N SER A 238 -8.33 7.65 10.14
CA SER A 238 -8.43 8.54 11.31
C SER A 238 -7.42 8.15 12.38
N HIS A 239 -7.33 6.86 12.72
CA HIS A 239 -6.39 6.35 13.71
C HIS A 239 -4.92 6.57 13.32
N LEU A 240 -4.60 6.39 12.03
CA LEU A 240 -3.26 6.72 11.52
C LEU A 240 -2.96 8.20 11.73
N HIS A 241 -3.90 9.07 11.36
CA HIS A 241 -3.74 10.52 11.48
C HIS A 241 -3.62 10.98 12.94
N GLU A 242 -4.37 10.38 13.86
CA GLU A 242 -4.26 10.62 15.31
C GLU A 242 -2.86 10.28 15.84
N LYS A 243 -2.24 9.22 15.31
CA LYS A 243 -0.84 8.84 15.61
C LYS A 243 0.19 9.63 14.80
N GLY A 244 -0.25 10.62 14.03
CA GLY A 244 0.61 11.44 13.19
C GLY A 244 1.22 10.67 12.01
N ILE A 245 0.57 9.62 11.53
CA ILE A 245 1.02 8.80 10.39
C ILE A 245 0.14 9.14 9.18
N MET A 246 0.76 9.35 8.02
CA MET A 246 0.08 9.44 6.73
C MET A 246 0.28 8.13 5.95
N HIS A 247 -0.77 7.64 5.31
CA HIS A 247 -0.69 6.39 4.53
C HIS A 247 -0.01 6.60 3.18
N ARG A 248 -0.42 7.64 2.43
CA ARG A 248 0.16 8.09 1.13
C ARG A 248 -0.02 7.19 -0.07
N ASP A 249 -0.40 5.93 0.13
CA ASP A 249 -0.68 5.00 -0.96
C ASP A 249 -2.04 4.31 -0.79
N LEU A 250 -3.08 5.08 -0.47
CA LEU A 250 -4.44 4.54 -0.39
C LEU A 250 -4.95 4.26 -1.81
N LYS A 251 -5.10 2.99 -2.13
CA LYS A 251 -5.51 2.48 -3.44
C LYS A 251 -6.18 1.11 -3.31
N PRO A 252 -6.93 0.65 -4.32
CA PRO A 252 -7.62 -0.64 -4.33
C PRO A 252 -6.80 -1.83 -3.88
N GLU A 253 -5.55 -1.89 -4.35
CA GLU A 253 -4.62 -2.98 -4.12
C GLU A 253 -4.26 -3.12 -2.63
N ASN A 254 -4.35 -2.02 -1.88
CA ASN A 254 -3.99 -1.95 -0.46
C ASN A 254 -5.20 -2.11 0.47
N ILE A 255 -6.38 -2.47 -0.05
CA ILE A 255 -7.58 -2.78 0.73
C ILE A 255 -7.98 -4.24 0.52
N LEU A 256 -7.78 -5.05 1.57
CA LEU A 256 -8.17 -6.45 1.61
C LEU A 256 -9.53 -6.63 2.29
N LEU A 257 -10.15 -7.78 2.08
CA LEU A 257 -11.30 -8.25 2.84
C LEU A 257 -10.90 -9.41 3.73
N ASP A 258 -11.36 -9.42 4.96
CA ASP A 258 -11.21 -10.60 5.83
C ASP A 258 -12.33 -11.63 5.63
N ALA A 259 -12.28 -12.73 6.38
CA ALA A 259 -13.24 -13.83 6.27
C ALA A 259 -14.68 -13.45 6.66
N ASP A 260 -14.84 -12.36 7.40
CA ASP A 260 -16.14 -11.80 7.77
C ASP A 260 -16.53 -10.65 6.82
N GLY A 261 -15.70 -10.33 5.83
CA GLY A 261 -15.98 -9.32 4.82
C GLY A 261 -15.68 -7.90 5.23
N HIS A 262 -14.95 -7.66 6.33
CA HIS A 262 -14.54 -6.30 6.70
C HIS A 262 -13.34 -5.83 5.86
N ALA A 263 -13.31 -4.54 5.55
CA ALA A 263 -12.20 -3.90 4.86
C ALA A 263 -10.99 -3.73 5.80
N MET A 264 -9.84 -4.21 5.33
CA MET A 264 -8.58 -4.21 6.06
C MET A 264 -7.53 -3.43 5.26
N LEU A 265 -7.03 -2.34 5.84
CA LEU A 265 -5.93 -1.58 5.26
C LEU A 265 -4.60 -2.31 5.45
N THR A 266 -3.84 -2.44 4.37
CA THR A 266 -2.52 -3.08 4.34
C THR A 266 -1.49 -2.21 3.63
N ASP A 267 -0.23 -2.69 3.61
CA ASP A 267 0.93 -2.12 2.93
C ASP A 267 1.29 -0.66 3.30
N PHE A 268 2.06 -0.54 4.38
CA PHE A 268 2.57 0.74 4.89
C PHE A 268 3.94 1.12 4.32
N GLY A 269 4.39 0.50 3.21
CA GLY A 269 5.72 0.72 2.64
C GLY A 269 6.01 2.17 2.20
N LEU A 270 4.97 2.96 1.97
CA LEU A 270 5.07 4.40 1.65
C LEU A 270 4.58 5.30 2.78
N ALA A 271 4.15 4.73 3.91
CA ALA A 271 3.66 5.47 5.05
C ALA A 271 4.79 6.30 5.67
N LYS A 272 4.44 7.49 6.18
CA LYS A 272 5.42 8.38 6.82
C LYS A 272 4.84 9.04 8.05
N GLN A 273 5.65 9.14 9.10
CA GLN A 273 5.31 9.95 10.26
C GLN A 273 5.40 11.44 9.88
N PHE A 274 4.40 12.21 10.30
CA PHE A 274 4.31 13.64 10.07
C PHE A 274 5.35 14.36 10.92
N GLU A 275 6.14 15.22 10.27
CA GLU A 275 7.01 16.19 10.93
C GLU A 275 6.32 17.56 10.83
N ALA A 276 6.00 18.18 11.97
CA ALA A 276 5.21 19.42 12.03
C ALA A 276 5.80 20.57 11.20
N ASP A 277 7.11 20.56 10.97
CA ASP A 277 7.85 21.63 10.28
C ASP A 277 8.28 21.25 8.86
N LYS A 278 7.91 20.06 8.35
CA LYS A 278 8.30 19.62 7.00
C LYS A 278 7.13 19.03 6.22
N ARG A 279 6.73 19.74 5.16
CA ARG A 279 5.93 19.14 4.09
C ARG A 279 6.77 18.10 3.37
N SER A 280 6.17 16.96 3.06
CA SER A 280 6.86 15.91 2.30
C SER A 280 6.65 16.15 0.81
N ASN A 281 7.74 16.16 0.04
CA ASN A 281 7.71 16.47 -1.40
C ASN A 281 7.87 15.24 -2.30
N SER A 282 7.86 14.02 -1.74
CA SER A 282 8.01 12.78 -2.50
C SER A 282 6.76 12.49 -3.34
N MET A 283 6.91 12.43 -4.68
CA MET A 283 5.86 11.93 -5.58
C MET A 283 5.81 10.39 -5.50
N CYS A 284 4.87 9.84 -4.75
CA CYS A 284 4.65 8.40 -4.64
C CYS A 284 3.16 8.04 -4.74
N GLY A 285 2.86 6.84 -5.27
CA GLY A 285 1.50 6.28 -5.41
C GLY A 285 1.07 5.95 -6.85
N THR A 286 -0.11 5.34 -7.00
CA THR A 286 -0.78 5.16 -8.30
C THR A 286 -1.46 6.47 -8.71
N VAL A 287 -1.20 6.96 -9.93
CA VAL A 287 -1.56 8.31 -10.39
C VAL A 287 -3.07 8.60 -10.25
N ASP A 288 -3.91 7.59 -10.45
CA ASP A 288 -5.37 7.70 -10.39
C ASP A 288 -5.89 8.11 -8.99
N TYR A 289 -5.13 7.86 -7.92
CA TYR A 289 -5.50 8.16 -6.52
C TYR A 289 -4.71 9.32 -5.92
N MET A 290 -3.75 9.88 -6.65
CA MET A 290 -2.95 11.00 -6.18
C MET A 290 -3.78 12.28 -6.10
N SER A 291 -3.56 13.06 -5.04
CA SER A 291 -4.19 14.35 -4.88
C SER A 291 -3.55 15.42 -5.78
N PRO A 292 -4.27 16.51 -6.13
CA PRO A 292 -3.75 17.57 -6.97
C PRO A 292 -2.47 18.21 -6.43
N GLU A 293 -2.36 18.36 -5.10
CA GLU A 293 -1.19 18.94 -4.45
C GLU A 293 0.06 18.04 -4.52
N ILE A 294 -0.11 16.71 -4.54
CA ILE A 294 0.99 15.76 -4.77
C ILE A 294 1.49 15.89 -6.21
N ILE A 295 0.58 15.92 -7.19
CA ILE A 295 0.94 16.04 -8.62
C ILE A 295 1.63 17.37 -8.91
N LEU A 296 1.24 18.44 -8.21
CA LEU A 296 1.85 19.77 -8.35
C LEU A 296 3.14 19.95 -7.53
N GLY A 297 3.58 18.93 -6.78
CA GLY A 297 4.78 19.01 -5.94
C GLY A 297 4.70 20.05 -4.82
N LYS A 298 3.50 20.45 -4.38
CA LYS A 298 3.30 21.52 -3.37
C LYS A 298 3.52 21.06 -1.92
N GLY A 299 3.99 19.82 -1.77
CA GLY A 299 4.04 19.07 -0.53
C GLY A 299 2.66 18.60 -0.09
N HIS A 300 2.58 17.46 0.59
CA HIS A 300 1.32 16.90 1.06
C HIS A 300 1.25 16.73 2.57
N ASP A 301 0.04 16.82 3.08
CA ASP A 301 -0.34 16.61 4.48
C ASP A 301 -1.39 15.48 4.57
N LYS A 302 -2.05 15.37 5.73
CA LYS A 302 -3.15 14.43 5.98
C LYS A 302 -4.31 14.56 4.99
N ALA A 303 -4.49 15.72 4.35
CA ALA A 303 -5.58 15.94 3.40
C ALA A 303 -5.46 15.05 2.16
N ALA A 304 -4.24 14.67 1.77
CA ALA A 304 -4.02 13.84 0.59
C ALA A 304 -4.65 12.44 0.76
N ASP A 305 -4.59 11.86 1.96
CA ASP A 305 -5.25 10.58 2.24
C ASP A 305 -6.77 10.70 2.08
N TRP A 306 -7.38 11.82 2.50
CA TRP A 306 -8.82 12.06 2.33
C TRP A 306 -9.24 12.21 0.87
N TRP A 307 -8.37 12.75 0.01
CA TRP A 307 -8.60 12.73 -1.43
C TRP A 307 -8.65 11.29 -1.95
N SER A 308 -7.67 10.46 -1.59
CA SER A 308 -7.62 9.07 -2.03
C SER A 308 -8.83 8.27 -1.51
N VAL A 309 -9.30 8.51 -0.28
CA VAL A 309 -10.58 7.97 0.22
C VAL A 309 -11.76 8.40 -0.65
N GLY A 310 -11.79 9.66 -1.10
CA GLY A 310 -12.79 10.14 -2.04
C GLY A 310 -12.77 9.43 -3.40
N ILE A 311 -11.57 9.12 -3.92
CA ILE A 311 -11.41 8.38 -5.18
C ILE A 311 -11.91 6.93 -5.00
N LEU A 312 -11.52 6.27 -3.90
CA LEU A 312 -11.99 4.92 -3.57
C LEU A 312 -13.51 4.86 -3.43
N LEU A 313 -14.13 5.83 -2.75
CA LEU A 313 -15.57 5.94 -2.63
C LEU A 313 -16.24 6.14 -4.00
N PHE A 314 -15.71 7.03 -4.83
CA PHE A 314 -16.24 7.26 -6.18
C PHE A 314 -16.20 5.96 -6.99
N GLU A 315 -15.09 5.25 -6.96
CA GLU A 315 -14.92 4.01 -7.71
C GLU A 315 -15.86 2.92 -7.20
N MET A 316 -15.98 2.72 -5.88
CA MET A 316 -16.97 1.79 -5.31
C MET A 316 -18.40 2.10 -5.79
N LEU A 317 -18.76 3.37 -5.91
CA LEU A 317 -20.12 3.79 -6.30
C LEU A 317 -20.37 3.79 -7.81
N THR A 318 -19.33 3.75 -8.64
CA THR A 318 -19.45 3.94 -10.10
C THR A 318 -18.75 2.87 -10.94
N GLY A 319 -18.01 1.97 -10.29
CA GLY A 319 -17.25 0.88 -10.91
C GLY A 319 -15.92 1.29 -11.55
N LYS A 320 -15.60 2.59 -11.58
CA LYS A 320 -14.37 3.10 -12.20
C LYS A 320 -13.90 4.39 -11.55
N PRO A 321 -12.60 4.71 -11.58
CA PRO A 321 -12.10 5.98 -11.05
C PRO A 321 -12.65 7.17 -11.86
N PRO A 322 -12.73 8.38 -11.25
CA PRO A 322 -13.29 9.56 -11.89
C PRO A 322 -12.43 10.11 -13.03
N PHE A 323 -11.14 9.80 -13.04
CA PHE A 323 -10.19 10.24 -14.05
C PHE A 323 -9.58 9.03 -14.75
N ILE A 324 -9.79 8.93 -16.07
CA ILE A 324 -9.30 7.81 -16.89
C ILE A 324 -8.49 8.37 -18.06
N GLY A 325 -7.34 7.74 -18.34
CA GLY A 325 -6.44 8.10 -19.44
C GLY A 325 -5.07 7.46 -19.27
N ASN A 326 -4.10 7.91 -20.07
CA ASN A 326 -2.68 7.68 -19.79
C ASN A 326 -2.22 8.61 -18.64
N ARG A 327 -1.02 8.36 -18.11
CA ARG A 327 -0.48 9.07 -16.95
C ARG A 327 -0.59 10.60 -17.07
N GLU A 328 -0.14 11.18 -18.18
CA GLU A 328 -0.14 12.63 -18.37
C GLU A 328 -1.56 13.19 -18.45
N LYS A 329 -2.47 12.50 -19.16
CA LYS A 329 -3.88 12.94 -19.25
C LYS A 329 -4.55 12.86 -17.89
N VAL A 330 -4.34 11.80 -17.11
CA VAL A 330 -4.92 11.65 -15.78
C VAL A 330 -4.44 12.79 -14.88
N GLN A 331 -3.13 13.09 -14.86
CA GLN A 331 -2.59 14.21 -14.08
C GLN A 331 -3.23 15.55 -14.48
N GLN A 332 -3.36 15.83 -15.77
CA GLN A 332 -4.00 17.04 -16.26
C GLN A 332 -5.48 17.12 -15.85
N LYS A 333 -6.21 16.00 -15.91
CA LYS A 333 -7.61 15.92 -15.48
C LYS A 333 -7.75 16.16 -13.97
N ILE A 334 -6.91 15.53 -13.16
CA ILE A 334 -6.89 15.73 -11.70
C ILE A 334 -6.72 17.22 -11.37
N ILE A 335 -5.82 17.94 -12.05
CA ILE A 335 -5.60 19.37 -11.81
C ILE A 335 -6.73 20.25 -12.39
N LYS A 336 -7.20 19.99 -13.62
CA LYS A 336 -8.04 20.95 -14.36
C LYS A 336 -9.53 20.58 -14.44
N GLU A 337 -9.85 19.30 -14.55
CA GLU A 337 -11.22 18.85 -14.84
C GLU A 337 -12.11 18.85 -13.59
N ARG A 338 -13.36 19.29 -13.73
CA ARG A 338 -14.36 19.17 -12.66
C ARG A 338 -14.98 17.78 -12.70
N ILE A 339 -15.06 17.12 -11.55
CA ILE A 339 -15.63 15.78 -11.43
C ILE A 339 -17.14 15.83 -11.71
N LYS A 340 -17.59 15.00 -12.65
CA LYS A 340 -19.01 14.82 -12.98
C LYS A 340 -19.55 13.67 -12.14
N LEU A 341 -20.46 13.98 -11.22
CA LEU A 341 -21.09 12.98 -10.36
C LEU A 341 -22.35 12.42 -11.05
N PRO A 342 -22.52 11.09 -11.10
CA PRO A 342 -23.71 10.48 -11.68
C PRO A 342 -25.00 10.86 -10.94
N THR A 343 -26.09 11.02 -11.68
CA THR A 343 -27.40 11.45 -11.13
C THR A 343 -28.10 10.39 -10.28
N PHE A 344 -27.71 9.12 -10.40
CA PHE A 344 -28.28 8.02 -9.63
C PHE A 344 -27.80 7.98 -8.18
N LEU A 345 -26.75 8.72 -7.83
CA LEU A 345 -26.24 8.80 -6.46
C LEU A 345 -27.11 9.74 -5.61
N SER A 346 -27.21 9.43 -4.32
CA SER A 346 -27.90 10.26 -3.35
C SER A 346 -27.29 11.66 -3.22
N SER A 347 -28.10 12.63 -2.79
CA SER A 347 -27.64 13.98 -2.48
C SER A 347 -26.53 13.99 -1.41
N GLU A 348 -26.61 13.06 -0.47
CA GLU A 348 -25.64 12.87 0.60
C GLU A 348 -24.32 12.32 0.07
N ALA A 349 -24.36 11.34 -0.86
CA ALA A 349 -23.17 10.83 -1.52
C ALA A 349 -22.51 11.93 -2.37
N HIS A 350 -23.30 12.71 -3.10
CA HIS A 350 -22.79 13.87 -3.84
C HIS A 350 -22.11 14.89 -2.94
N SER A 351 -22.73 15.21 -1.80
CA SER A 351 -22.17 16.14 -0.81
C SER A 351 -20.82 15.64 -0.28
N LEU A 352 -20.74 14.36 0.11
CA LEU A 352 -19.52 13.78 0.65
C LEU A 352 -18.40 13.76 -0.40
N LEU A 353 -18.68 13.27 -1.61
CA LEU A 353 -17.72 13.23 -2.71
C LEU A 353 -17.22 14.62 -3.08
N LYS A 354 -18.10 15.64 -3.12
CA LYS A 354 -17.69 17.03 -3.35
C LYS A 354 -16.77 17.54 -2.25
N GLY A 355 -16.97 17.14 -1.00
CA GLY A 355 -16.12 17.53 0.13
C GLY A 355 -14.74 16.87 0.08
N LEU A 356 -14.68 15.55 -0.13
CA LEU A 356 -13.43 14.78 -0.19
C LEU A 356 -12.60 15.10 -1.43
N LEU A 357 -13.26 15.33 -2.57
CA LEU A 357 -12.62 15.62 -3.85
C LEU A 357 -12.50 17.13 -4.13
N GLN A 358 -12.40 17.94 -3.08
CA GLN A 358 -11.96 19.33 -3.21
C GLN A 358 -10.48 19.39 -3.62
N LYS A 359 -10.20 20.11 -4.71
CA LYS A 359 -8.83 20.25 -5.23
C LYS A 359 -7.93 21.10 -4.34
N ASP A 360 -8.51 22.09 -3.68
CA ASP A 360 -7.84 22.89 -2.67
C ASP A 360 -7.81 22.10 -1.37
N SER A 361 -6.63 21.62 -0.97
CA SER A 361 -6.46 20.76 0.22
C SER A 361 -6.93 21.45 1.51
N SER A 362 -6.86 22.78 1.58
CA SER A 362 -7.29 23.56 2.76
C SER A 362 -8.81 23.61 2.93
N LYS A 363 -9.57 23.42 1.84
CA LYS A 363 -11.05 23.39 1.83
C LYS A 363 -11.61 21.98 1.80
N ARG A 364 -10.75 20.97 1.73
CA ARG A 364 -11.13 19.56 1.72
C ARG A 364 -11.64 19.18 3.11
N ILE A 365 -12.77 18.47 3.13
CA ILE A 365 -13.33 17.95 4.39
C ILE A 365 -12.29 17.03 5.05
N GLY A 366 -12.09 17.17 6.36
CA GLY A 366 -11.06 16.44 7.09
C GLY A 366 -9.71 17.15 7.23
N SER A 367 -9.51 18.28 6.55
CA SER A 367 -8.31 19.12 6.68
C SER A 367 -8.42 20.20 7.76
N GLY A 368 -9.64 20.48 8.24
CA GLY A 368 -9.89 21.51 9.25
C GLY A 368 -9.47 21.09 10.66
N PRO A 369 -9.66 21.96 11.67
CA PRO A 369 -9.30 21.69 13.07
C PRO A 369 -10.00 20.46 13.68
N LYS A 370 -11.16 20.09 13.16
CA LYS A 370 -11.91 18.88 13.57
C LYS A 370 -11.37 17.60 12.94
N GLY A 371 -10.48 17.71 11.94
CA GLY A 371 -9.89 16.56 11.26
C GLY A 371 -10.93 15.54 10.80
N SER A 372 -10.65 14.26 11.06
CA SER A 372 -11.52 13.13 10.75
C SER A 372 -12.94 13.23 11.31
N ASP A 373 -13.15 13.94 12.44
CA ASP A 373 -14.49 14.06 13.05
C ASP A 373 -15.48 14.81 12.13
N GLU A 374 -14.97 15.71 11.29
CA GLU A 374 -15.79 16.38 10.27
C GLU A 374 -16.35 15.39 9.26
N ILE A 375 -15.53 14.42 8.83
CA ILE A 375 -15.93 13.35 7.91
C ILE A 375 -16.89 12.40 8.62
N LYS A 376 -16.55 11.96 9.84
CA LYS A 376 -17.38 11.04 10.64
C LYS A 376 -18.77 11.61 10.93
N GLY A 377 -18.87 12.93 11.08
CA GLY A 377 -20.13 13.66 11.30
C GLY A 377 -20.92 13.99 10.03
N HIS A 378 -20.43 13.67 8.83
CA HIS A 378 -21.12 13.97 7.59
C HIS A 378 -22.45 13.19 7.46
N LYS A 379 -23.51 13.83 6.92
CA LYS A 379 -24.87 13.26 6.82
C LYS A 379 -24.93 11.90 6.15
N TRP A 380 -24.03 11.63 5.21
CA TRP A 380 -23.95 10.33 4.52
C TRP A 380 -23.60 9.17 5.48
N PHE A 381 -22.90 9.43 6.58
CA PHE A 381 -22.59 8.45 7.63
C PHE A 381 -23.61 8.42 8.77
N LYS A 382 -24.74 9.15 8.67
CA LYS A 382 -25.79 9.16 9.71
C LYS A 382 -26.24 7.76 10.17
N PRO A 383 -26.34 6.73 9.30
CA PRO A 383 -26.71 5.38 9.74
C PRO A 383 -25.61 4.63 10.51
N ILE A 384 -24.36 5.11 10.49
CA ILE A 384 -23.22 4.42 11.08
C ILE A 384 -23.05 4.80 12.55
N ASN A 385 -23.05 3.79 13.42
CA ASN A 385 -22.58 3.94 14.78
C ASN A 385 -21.08 3.58 14.83
N TRP A 386 -20.23 4.60 14.92
CA TRP A 386 -18.77 4.45 14.90
C TRP A 386 -18.22 3.53 16.00
N LYS A 387 -18.81 3.55 17.20
CA LYS A 387 -18.39 2.66 18.30
C LYS A 387 -18.69 1.20 17.98
N LYS A 388 -19.88 0.93 17.44
CA LYS A 388 -20.27 -0.42 17.00
C LYS A 388 -19.45 -0.89 15.80
N LEU A 389 -19.13 0.03 14.89
CA LEU A 389 -18.26 -0.25 13.75
C LEU A 389 -16.87 -0.69 14.25
N GLU A 390 -16.22 0.09 15.12
CA GLU A 390 -14.89 -0.25 15.66
C GLU A 390 -14.92 -1.51 16.56
N ALA A 391 -16.05 -1.81 17.20
CA ALA A 391 -16.28 -3.07 17.89
C ALA A 391 -16.58 -4.27 16.95
N ARG A 392 -16.61 -4.04 15.63
CA ARG A 392 -16.97 -5.01 14.58
C ARG A 392 -18.36 -5.63 14.76
N GLU A 393 -19.30 -4.88 15.32
CA GLU A 393 -20.70 -5.28 15.46
C GLU A 393 -21.56 -4.92 14.21
N VAL A 394 -21.01 -4.11 13.30
CA VAL A 394 -21.66 -3.75 12.04
C VAL A 394 -21.14 -4.67 10.94
N GLN A 395 -21.98 -5.61 10.51
CA GLN A 395 -21.61 -6.65 9.55
C GLN A 395 -21.80 -6.17 8.09
N PRO A 396 -20.76 -6.18 7.23
CA PRO A 396 -20.90 -5.96 5.80
C PRO A 396 -21.82 -7.01 5.16
N SER A 397 -22.62 -6.60 4.17
CA SER A 397 -23.56 -7.49 3.48
C SER A 397 -22.88 -8.52 2.56
N PHE A 398 -21.62 -8.27 2.18
CA PHE A 398 -20.82 -9.20 1.41
C PHE A 398 -19.88 -9.97 2.35
N ARG A 399 -19.83 -11.29 2.18
CA ARG A 399 -18.88 -12.17 2.87
C ARG A 399 -18.11 -12.99 1.84
N PRO A 400 -16.77 -12.94 1.84
CA PRO A 400 -15.96 -13.77 0.96
C PRO A 400 -16.13 -15.25 1.25
N GLU A 401 -16.01 -16.08 0.22
CA GLU A 401 -15.98 -17.54 0.38
C GLU A 401 -14.60 -17.96 0.92
N VAL A 402 -14.57 -18.33 2.20
CA VAL A 402 -13.33 -18.69 2.91
C VAL A 402 -13.49 -20.04 3.61
N ALA A 403 -12.77 -21.05 3.10
CA ALA A 403 -12.73 -22.40 3.66
C ALA A 403 -11.70 -22.49 4.81
N GLY A 404 -11.99 -21.82 5.93
CA GLY A 404 -11.16 -21.84 7.13
C GLY A 404 -9.90 -20.95 7.06
N LYS A 405 -9.10 -20.99 8.14
CA LYS A 405 -7.98 -20.04 8.36
C LYS A 405 -6.82 -20.16 7.35
N GLN A 406 -6.65 -21.35 6.76
CA GLN A 406 -5.60 -21.62 5.77
C GLN A 406 -6.04 -21.36 4.34
N CYS A 407 -7.30 -20.95 4.12
CA CYS A 407 -7.85 -20.76 2.78
C CYS A 407 -6.98 -19.81 1.95
N ILE A 408 -6.63 -20.26 0.74
CA ILE A 408 -5.91 -19.47 -0.27
C ILE A 408 -6.72 -19.31 -1.56
N ALA A 409 -8.01 -19.68 -1.57
CA ALA A 409 -8.85 -19.67 -2.77
C ALA A 409 -9.01 -18.27 -3.40
N ASN A 410 -8.86 -17.22 -2.59
CA ASN A 410 -8.93 -15.82 -3.02
C ASN A 410 -7.56 -15.21 -3.36
N PHE A 411 -6.52 -16.05 -3.49
CA PHE A 411 -5.20 -15.68 -3.99
C PHE A 411 -4.99 -16.24 -5.40
N ASP A 412 -4.13 -15.58 -6.17
CA ASP A 412 -3.82 -15.93 -7.54
C ASP A 412 -2.93 -17.16 -7.59
N LYS A 413 -3.37 -18.09 -8.44
CA LYS A 413 -2.71 -19.37 -8.70
C LYS A 413 -1.29 -19.20 -9.20
N CYS A 414 -1.00 -18.10 -9.91
CA CYS A 414 0.36 -17.83 -10.37
C CYS A 414 1.36 -17.77 -9.21
N TRP A 415 0.92 -17.46 -7.98
CA TRP A 415 1.76 -17.49 -6.77
C TRP A 415 1.57 -18.79 -5.98
N THR A 416 0.34 -19.22 -5.74
CA THR A 416 0.08 -20.38 -4.86
C THR A 416 0.56 -21.71 -5.43
N ASP A 417 0.76 -21.76 -6.76
CA ASP A 417 1.29 -22.91 -7.48
C ASP A 417 2.82 -22.86 -7.66
N MET A 418 3.47 -21.73 -7.32
CA MET A 418 4.93 -21.64 -7.37
C MET A 418 5.58 -22.54 -6.30
N PRO A 419 6.68 -23.23 -6.64
CA PRO A 419 7.44 -24.00 -5.67
C PRO A 419 8.09 -23.08 -4.63
N LEU A 420 8.15 -23.56 -3.39
CA LEU A 420 8.88 -22.89 -2.31
C LEU A 420 10.39 -23.06 -2.55
N GLN A 421 10.97 -22.21 -3.39
CA GLN A 421 12.41 -22.15 -3.59
C GLN A 421 13.01 -20.92 -2.93
N ASP A 422 14.03 -21.18 -2.11
CA ASP A 422 14.88 -20.14 -1.55
C ASP A 422 15.90 -19.66 -2.58
N SER A 423 15.90 -18.36 -2.86
CA SER A 423 16.94 -17.76 -3.70
C SER A 423 18.26 -17.67 -2.91
N PRO A 424 19.41 -18.07 -3.49
CA PRO A 424 20.71 -17.84 -2.87
C PRO A 424 21.01 -16.33 -2.79
N VAL A 425 21.61 -15.87 -1.67
CA VAL A 425 21.81 -14.43 -1.40
C VAL A 425 23.19 -14.15 -0.82
N SER A 426 23.83 -13.09 -1.29
CA SER A 426 25.09 -12.53 -0.77
C SER A 426 24.79 -11.61 0.43
N SER A 427 25.63 -11.60 1.48
CA SER A 427 25.44 -10.71 2.63
C SER A 427 26.12 -9.36 2.41
N PRO A 428 25.41 -8.24 2.58
CA PRO A 428 26.08 -6.97 2.82
C PRO A 428 26.71 -6.95 4.23
N ASN A 429 27.96 -6.48 4.34
CA ASN A 429 28.73 -6.38 5.59
C ASN A 429 28.32 -5.15 6.43
N CYS A 430 27.06 -5.06 6.86
CA CYS A 430 26.64 -3.90 7.67
C CYS A 430 25.51 -4.20 8.66
N ASP A 431 25.69 -3.76 9.92
CA ASP A 431 24.72 -3.85 11.03
C ASP A 431 23.62 -2.78 10.95
N LEU A 432 23.24 -2.37 9.74
CA LEU A 432 22.28 -1.31 9.47
C LEU A 432 20.90 -1.56 10.07
N PHE A 433 20.53 -2.76 10.50
CA PHE A 433 19.18 -3.10 10.96
C PHE A 433 19.10 -3.47 12.45
N GLN A 434 20.02 -2.99 13.29
CA GLN A 434 19.94 -3.21 14.74
C GLN A 434 18.57 -2.75 15.30
N GLY A 435 18.01 -3.52 16.24
CA GLY A 435 16.71 -3.24 16.86
C GLY A 435 15.48 -3.55 15.99
N PHE A 436 15.64 -4.27 14.87
CA PHE A 436 14.52 -4.68 14.00
C PHE A 436 13.61 -5.75 14.61
N THR A 437 14.09 -6.48 15.62
CA THR A 437 13.30 -7.53 16.28
C THR A 437 12.16 -6.92 17.11
N TYR A 438 10.95 -7.44 16.91
CA TYR A 438 9.75 -7.02 17.65
C TYR A 438 8.82 -8.22 17.84
N VAL A 439 8.25 -8.32 19.03
CA VAL A 439 7.18 -9.25 19.37
C VAL A 439 6.01 -8.41 19.88
N ARG A 440 4.86 -8.49 19.21
CA ARG A 440 3.66 -7.80 19.68
C ARG A 440 3.25 -8.39 21.03
N PRO A 441 3.09 -7.56 22.09
CA PRO A 441 2.54 -8.03 23.35
C PRO A 441 1.16 -8.66 23.12
N ALA A 442 0.85 -9.75 23.82
CA ALA A 442 -0.48 -10.35 23.76
C ALA A 442 -1.54 -9.27 24.04
N ALA A 443 -2.52 -9.15 23.15
CA ALA A 443 -3.51 -8.08 23.20
C ALA A 443 -4.16 -8.06 24.59
N SER A 444 -4.12 -6.91 25.27
CA SER A 444 -4.79 -6.68 26.56
C SER A 444 -6.31 -6.82 26.46
N PHE A 445 -6.87 -6.91 25.25
CA PHE A 445 -8.28 -7.22 25.00
C PHE A 445 -8.72 -8.60 25.53
N LEU A 446 -7.82 -9.58 25.63
CA LEU A 446 -8.15 -10.87 26.27
C LEU A 446 -8.20 -10.82 27.80
N ARG A 447 -7.78 -9.71 28.43
CA ARG A 447 -7.86 -9.54 29.90
C ARG A 447 -9.14 -8.86 30.39
N ARG A 448 -10.02 -8.38 29.50
CA ARG A 448 -11.26 -7.68 29.89
C ARG A 448 -12.47 -8.57 30.15
N SER A 449 -12.35 -9.90 30.04
CA SER A 449 -13.42 -10.85 30.38
C SER A 449 -13.35 -11.40 31.82
N GLY A 450 -12.47 -10.86 32.67
CA GLY A 450 -12.51 -11.13 34.11
C GLY A 450 -13.41 -10.11 34.83
N SER A 451 -14.67 -10.48 35.06
CA SER A 451 -15.57 -9.74 35.96
C SER A 451 -14.89 -9.54 37.33
N PRO A 452 -14.88 -8.33 37.92
CA PRO A 452 -14.57 -8.20 39.33
C PRO A 452 -15.83 -8.62 40.10
N LEU A 453 -15.79 -9.82 40.69
CA LEU A 453 -16.58 -10.09 41.89
C LEU A 453 -15.95 -9.27 43.02
N GLY A 454 -16.67 -8.26 43.47
CA GLY A 454 -16.36 -7.40 44.62
C GLY A 454 -17.61 -6.66 45.02
#